data_AF-Q7CXS7-F1
#
_entry.id   AF-Q7CXS7-F1
#
_cell.length_a   1.000
_cell.length_b   1.000
_cell.length_c   1.000
_cell.angle_alpha   90.00
_cell.angle_beta   90.00
_cell.angle_gamma   90.00
#
_symmetry.space_group_name_H-M   'P 1'
#
loop_
_entity.id
_entity.type
_entity.pdbx_description
1 polymer ?
#
loop_
_entity_poly.entity_id
_entity_poly.type
_entity_poly.pdbx_seq_one_letter_code
_entity_poly.pdbx_strand_id
1 'polypeptide(L)'
;MLVAKGRISETKSPQRWYDDFKREAEVIEQPVTADIFIASCFLPQLVHKDPIDRILITTAREHDLTIITRDRVILAYGEAGHVKTLAC
;
A
#
# COMPACT_ATOMS: atom_id res chain seq x y z
N MET A 1 -5.46 11.92 -3.66
CA MET A 1 -6.44 13.04 -3.61
C MET A 1 -5.83 14.43 -3.36
N LEU A 2 -4.54 14.59 -3.03
CA LEU A 2 -4.00 15.89 -2.58
C LEU A 2 -4.02 16.96 -3.67
N VAL A 3 -3.49 16.67 -4.85
CA VAL A 3 -3.51 17.58 -6.02
C VAL A 3 -4.95 17.89 -6.45
N ALA A 4 -5.81 16.87 -6.59
CA ALA A 4 -7.22 17.05 -6.96
C ALA A 4 -8.02 17.88 -5.95
N LYS A 5 -7.65 17.85 -4.66
CA LYS A 5 -8.25 18.68 -3.60
C LYS A 5 -7.54 20.03 -3.43
N GLY A 6 -6.58 20.38 -4.29
CA GLY A 6 -5.81 21.63 -4.20
C GLY A 6 -4.93 21.75 -2.94
N ARG A 7 -4.63 20.64 -2.26
CA ARG A 7 -3.82 20.64 -1.03
C ARG A 7 -2.32 20.68 -1.28
N ILE A 8 -1.90 20.31 -2.50
CA ILE A 8 -0.52 20.37 -2.99
C ILE A 8 -0.58 20.91 -4.42
N SER A 9 0.37 21.76 -4.77
CA SER A 9 0.60 22.24 -6.14
C SER A 9 1.94 21.71 -6.62
N GLU A 10 1.95 21.12 -7.81
CA GLU A 10 3.13 20.50 -8.43
C GLU A 10 3.32 21.05 -9.84
N THR A 11 4.58 21.09 -10.29
CA THR A 11 4.94 21.50 -11.66
C THR A 11 4.68 20.40 -12.69
N LYS A 12 4.55 19.15 -12.24
CA LYS A 12 4.24 17.96 -13.05
C LYS A 12 2.81 17.49 -12.81
N SER A 13 2.21 16.83 -13.80
CA SER A 13 0.98 16.09 -13.57
C SER A 13 1.24 14.90 -12.63
N PRO A 14 0.23 14.44 -11.85
CA PRO A 14 0.40 13.30 -10.95
C PRO A 14 0.93 12.04 -11.63
N GLN A 15 0.47 11.74 -12.85
CA GLN A 15 0.94 10.59 -13.62
C GLN A 15 2.44 10.70 -13.94
N ARG A 16 2.88 11.87 -14.44
CA ARG A 16 4.28 12.08 -14.81
C ARG A 16 5.20 12.05 -13.58
N TRP A 17 4.75 12.63 -12.47
CA TRP A 17 5.48 12.55 -11.21
C TRP A 17 5.67 11.08 -10.76
N TYR A 18 4.61 10.27 -10.85
CA TYR A 18 4.65 8.86 -10.47
C TYR A 18 5.57 8.03 -11.35
N ASP A 19 5.49 8.22 -12.68
CA ASP A 19 6.34 7.50 -13.64
C ASP A 19 7.83 7.84 -13.47
N ASP A 20 8.14 9.11 -13.18
CA ASP A 20 9.49 9.56 -12.87
C ASP A 20 10.01 8.93 -11.57
N PHE A 21 9.20 8.92 -10.50
CA PHE A 21 9.56 8.29 -9.23
C PHE A 21 9.86 6.79 -9.38
N LYS A 22 9.00 6.04 -10.09
CA LYS A 22 9.22 4.60 -10.31
C LYS A 22 10.55 4.33 -11.00
N ARG A 23 10.88 5.14 -12.02
CA ARG A 23 12.11 5.02 -12.79
C ARG A 23 13.35 5.37 -11.96
N GLU A 24 13.29 6.47 -11.20
CA GLU A 24 14.43 6.97 -10.41
C GLU A 24 14.71 6.10 -9.17
N ALA A 25 13.66 5.57 -8.53
CA ALA A 25 13.79 4.71 -7.36
C ALA A 25 14.01 3.23 -7.71
N GLU A 26 14.01 2.87 -9.00
CA GLU A 26 14.15 1.50 -9.50
C GLU A 26 13.14 0.52 -8.86
N VAL A 27 11.91 0.98 -8.64
CA VAL A 27 10.84 0.19 -8.00
C VAL A 27 9.87 -0.39 -9.01
N ILE A 28 9.40 -1.60 -8.71
CA ILE A 28 8.38 -2.30 -9.51
C ILE A 28 7.04 -2.17 -8.79
N GLU A 29 6.04 -1.67 -9.52
CA GLU A 29 4.66 -1.60 -9.05
C GLU A 29 4.00 -2.99 -9.13
N GLN A 30 3.30 -3.38 -8.07
CA GLN A 30 2.48 -4.58 -8.07
C GLN A 30 1.05 -4.26 -8.52
N PRO A 31 0.47 -5.02 -9.47
CA PRO A 31 -0.88 -4.78 -9.94
C PRO A 31 -1.91 -5.16 -8.87
N VAL A 32 -2.99 -4.37 -8.77
CA VAL A 32 -4.18 -4.75 -8.01
C VAL A 32 -5.10 -5.55 -8.93
N THR A 33 -4.96 -6.88 -8.89
CA THR A 33 -5.84 -7.78 -9.64
C THR A 33 -7.20 -7.92 -8.95
N ALA A 34 -8.18 -8.48 -9.66
CA ALA A 34 -9.48 -8.82 -9.06
C ALA A 34 -9.33 -9.77 -7.87
N ASP A 35 -8.42 -10.75 -7.95
CA ASP A 35 -8.16 -11.71 -6.87
C ASP A 35 -7.62 -11.02 -5.62
N ILE A 36 -6.63 -10.12 -5.78
CA ILE A 36 -6.11 -9.29 -4.68
C ILE A 36 -7.24 -8.45 -4.07
N PHE A 37 -8.04 -7.80 -4.91
CA PHE A 37 -9.14 -6.95 -4.45
C PHE A 37 -10.16 -7.76 -3.63
N ILE A 38 -10.59 -8.91 -4.13
CA ILE A 38 -11.54 -9.80 -3.44
C ILE A 38 -10.92 -10.31 -2.13
N ALA A 39 -9.68 -10.81 -2.16
CA ALA A 39 -9.01 -11.31 -0.96
C ALA A 39 -8.83 -10.23 0.13
N SER A 40 -8.69 -8.95 -0.24
CA SER A 40 -8.64 -7.84 0.72
C SER A 40 -9.89 -7.68 1.58
N CYS A 41 -11.04 -8.18 1.11
CA CYS A 41 -12.28 -8.19 1.87
C CYS A 41 -12.28 -9.22 3.02
N PHE A 42 -11.41 -10.23 2.96
CA PHE A 42 -11.43 -11.39 3.86
C PHE A 42 -10.21 -11.49 4.79
N LEU A 43 -9.45 -10.40 4.95
CA LEU A 43 -8.31 -10.37 5.88
C LEU A 43 -8.76 -10.66 7.32
N PRO A 44 -8.22 -11.70 7.96
CA PRO A 44 -8.66 -12.14 9.28
C PRO A 44 -8.25 -11.11 10.33
N GLN A 45 -9.15 -10.77 11.25
CA GLN A 45 -8.85 -9.98 12.46
C GLN A 45 -8.25 -8.59 12.21
N LEU A 46 -8.33 -8.09 10.97
CA LEU A 46 -7.81 -6.78 10.63
C LEU A 46 -8.82 -5.70 11.02
N VAL A 47 -8.47 -4.90 12.02
CA VAL A 47 -9.26 -3.74 12.48
C VAL A 47 -9.20 -2.58 11.47
N HIS A 48 -8.15 -2.53 10.62
CA HIS A 48 -7.96 -1.48 9.63
C HIS A 48 -9.13 -1.44 8.62
N LYS A 49 -9.79 -0.28 8.53
CA LYS A 49 -11.00 -0.07 7.72
C LYS A 49 -10.73 0.54 6.34
N ASP A 50 -9.57 1.16 6.15
CA ASP A 50 -9.25 1.77 4.85
C ASP A 50 -9.06 0.69 3.77
N PRO A 51 -9.79 0.78 2.64
CA PRO A 51 -9.71 -0.24 1.59
C PRO A 51 -8.34 -0.31 0.91
N ILE A 52 -7.61 0.81 0.80
CA ILE A 52 -6.29 0.82 0.17
C ILE A 52 -5.28 0.09 1.04
N ASP A 53 -5.29 0.31 2.36
CA ASP A 53 -4.40 -0.40 3.27
C ASP A 53 -4.69 -1.90 3.31
N ARG A 54 -5.96 -2.29 3.20
CA ARG A 54 -6.34 -3.71 3.07
C ARG A 54 -5.81 -4.33 1.78
N ILE A 55 -5.90 -3.61 0.66
CA ILE A 55 -5.32 -4.06 -0.61
C ILE A 55 -3.79 -4.21 -0.47
N LEU A 56 -3.09 -3.22 0.11
CA LEU A 56 -1.65 -3.30 0.34
C LEU A 56 -1.25 -4.50 1.21
N ILE A 57 -1.99 -4.76 2.30
CA ILE A 57 -1.78 -5.93 3.16
C ILE A 57 -1.96 -7.22 2.39
N THR A 58 -3.05 -7.36 1.62
CA THR A 58 -3.28 -8.56 0.82
C THR A 58 -2.21 -8.74 -0.26
N THR A 59 -1.86 -7.69 -1.01
CA THR A 59 -0.77 -7.74 -2.00
C THR A 59 0.53 -8.21 -1.35
N ALA A 60 0.89 -7.67 -0.18
CA ALA A 60 2.10 -8.10 0.50
C ALA A 60 2.05 -9.57 0.93
N ARG A 61 0.91 -10.04 1.43
CA ARG A 61 0.72 -11.43 1.85
C ARG A 61 0.81 -12.42 0.68
N GLU A 62 0.09 -12.14 -0.42
CA GLU A 62 0.04 -13.04 -1.58
C GLU A 62 1.38 -13.14 -2.32
N HIS A 63 2.20 -12.09 -2.23
CA HIS A 63 3.52 -12.03 -2.89
C HIS A 63 4.70 -12.21 -1.92
N ASP A 64 4.45 -12.58 -0.66
CA ASP A 64 5.47 -12.78 0.39
C ASP A 64 6.39 -11.55 0.64
N LEU A 65 5.85 -10.35 0.45
CA LEU A 65 6.55 -9.07 0.58
C LEU A 65 6.48 -8.51 2.01
N THR A 66 7.38 -7.56 2.30
CA THR A 66 7.42 -6.83 3.58
C THR A 66 6.86 -5.42 3.41
N ILE A 67 5.88 -5.05 4.24
CA ILE A 67 5.37 -3.68 4.28
C ILE A 67 6.28 -2.82 5.15
N ILE A 68 6.86 -1.78 4.56
CA ILE A 68 7.62 -0.75 5.28
C ILE A 68 6.65 0.39 5.62
N THR A 69 6.38 0.63 6.91
CA THR A 69 5.36 1.62 7.30
C THR A 69 5.56 2.16 8.72
N ARG A 70 5.01 3.37 8.95
CA ARG A 70 4.84 3.98 10.28
C ARG A 70 3.46 3.74 10.88
N ASP A 71 2.56 3.10 10.13
CA ASP A 71 1.21 2.83 10.60
C ASP A 71 1.21 1.77 11.71
N ARG A 72 0.80 2.19 12.92
CA ARG A 72 0.82 1.32 14.10
C ARG A 72 -0.16 0.16 14.02
N VAL A 73 -1.27 0.31 13.29
CA VAL A 73 -2.26 -0.75 13.14
C VAL A 73 -1.72 -1.83 12.20
N ILE A 74 -1.04 -1.44 11.12
CA ILE A 74 -0.38 -2.40 10.22
C ILE A 74 0.79 -3.09 10.92
N LEU A 75 1.61 -2.35 11.66
CA LEU A 75 2.72 -2.92 12.43
C LEU A 75 2.23 -3.94 13.47
N ALA A 76 1.20 -3.61 14.27
CA ALA A 76 0.61 -4.55 15.22
C ALA A 76 0.01 -5.78 14.53
N TYR A 77 -0.58 -5.61 13.34
CA TYR A 77 -1.07 -6.72 12.52
C TYR A 77 0.07 -7.65 12.05
N GLY A 78 1.23 -7.06 11.72
CA GLY A 78 2.44 -7.80 11.40
C GLY A 78 3.05 -8.53 12.60
N GLU A 79 3.09 -7.89 13.78
CA GLU A 79 3.53 -8.51 15.04
C GLU A 79 2.67 -9.72 15.42
N ALA A 80 1.38 -9.71 15.08
CA ALA A 80 0.47 -10.86 15.21
C ALA A 80 0.73 -11.98 14.17
N GLY A 81 1.72 -11.83 13.29
CA GLY A 81 2.13 -12.84 12.32
C GLY A 81 1.29 -12.88 11.04
N HIS A 82 0.47 -11.86 10.78
CA HIS A 82 -0.45 -11.87 9.63
C HIS A 82 0.16 -11.35 8.32
N VAL A 83 1.23 -10.57 8.38
CA VAL A 83 1.97 -10.05 7.23
C VAL A 83 3.37 -9.61 7.68
N LYS A 84 4.39 -9.71 6.82
CA LYS A 84 5.73 -9.20 7.15
C LYS A 84 5.70 -7.68 7.19
N THR A 85 6.27 -7.09 8.24
CA THR A 85 6.35 -5.63 8.39
C THR A 85 7.72 -5.17 8.86
N LEU A 86 8.07 -3.93 8.54
CA LEU A 86 9.26 -3.22 9.00
C LEU A 86 8.91 -1.76 9.33
N ALA A 87 9.26 -1.30 10.52
CA ALA A 87 9.06 0.09 10.93
C ALA A 87 10.12 1.03 10.30
N CYS A 88 9.75 2.27 9.96
CA CYS A 88 10.64 3.30 9.39
C CYS A 88 10.40 4.71 9.94
#